data_AF-A0A2P6P8G4-F1
#
_entry.id   AF-A0A2P6P8G4-F1
#
_cell.length_a   1.000
_cell.length_b   1.000
_cell.length_c   1.000
_cell.angle_alpha   90.00
_cell.angle_beta   90.00
_cell.angle_gamma   90.00
#
_symmetry.space_group_name_H-M   'P 1'
#
loop_
_entity.id
_entity.type
_entity.pdbx_description
1 polymer ?
#
loop_
_entity_poly.entity_id
_entity_poly.type
_entity_poly.pdbx_seq_one_letter_code
_entity_poly.pdbx_strand_id
1 'polypeptide(L)'
;MPKLLQLGNGNSQTAGPLFPNLVTLHVSWCNMLRSVESSAISFRNLTTLEVVDCDGLEYLTSYSVAKSLMQLTTLHVSFCIGLRAIIGASNEDDHDTGATCEIAFTRLQHLSLYRLPSLQGFCSGNCIVKLPSSTELHVSYCPIELKISSEGVLLSNRKPERVEIAKPEIAEEVDDNGDGEKEKDEDVGTRH
;
A
#
# COMPACT_ATOMS: atom_id res chain seq x y z
N MET A 1 3.49 12.28 21.92
CA MET A 1 4.62 12.81 21.13
C MET A 1 4.11 13.99 20.29
N PRO A 2 4.92 15.01 19.98
CA PRO A 2 4.44 16.32 19.55
C PRO A 2 3.64 16.26 18.24
N LYS A 3 2.75 17.24 18.06
CA LYS A 3 1.83 17.43 16.92
C LYS A 3 2.60 17.89 15.67
N LEU A 4 3.56 17.09 15.18
CA LEU A 4 4.34 17.48 14.01
C LEU A 4 3.45 17.34 12.76
N LEU A 5 2.94 18.46 12.29
CA LEU A 5 2.07 18.55 11.12
C LEU A 5 2.87 18.67 9.81
N GLN A 6 4.07 19.25 9.87
CA GLN A 6 4.95 19.55 8.72
C GLN A 6 6.42 19.51 9.16
N LEU A 7 7.34 19.15 8.25
CA LEU A 7 8.79 19.06 8.53
C LEU A 7 9.53 20.42 8.44
N GLY A 8 8.83 21.53 8.16
CA GLY A 8 9.40 22.87 8.13
C GLY A 8 8.35 23.96 8.32
N ASN A 9 8.81 25.19 8.62
CA ASN A 9 7.94 26.33 8.89
C ASN A 9 7.59 27.04 7.56
N GLY A 10 6.32 27.10 7.18
CA GLY A 10 5.82 27.67 5.92
C GLY A 10 5.92 29.20 5.79
N ASN A 11 6.89 29.85 6.45
CA ASN A 11 6.87 31.29 6.74
C ASN A 11 8.08 32.08 6.22
N SER A 12 8.99 31.49 5.43
CA SER A 12 10.13 32.26 4.89
C SER A 12 10.05 32.35 3.37
N GLN A 13 9.50 33.47 2.90
CA GLN A 13 10.01 34.05 1.68
C GLN A 13 11.44 34.53 1.99
N THR A 14 12.42 34.12 1.19
CA THR A 14 13.84 34.53 1.24
C THR A 14 14.78 33.84 2.25
N ALA A 15 14.93 32.52 2.15
CA ALA A 15 16.21 31.83 2.32
C ALA A 15 16.06 30.44 1.67
N GLY A 16 17.12 29.88 1.08
CA GLY A 16 17.09 28.53 0.49
C GLY A 16 16.69 27.44 1.51
N PRO A 17 16.67 26.15 1.10
CA PRO A 17 16.34 25.07 2.01
C PRO A 17 17.25 25.09 3.25
N LEU A 18 16.66 24.96 4.43
CA LEU A 18 17.36 24.90 5.72
C LEU A 18 18.32 23.70 5.80
N PHE A 19 18.00 22.63 5.08
CA PHE A 19 18.79 21.40 5.00
C PHE A 19 19.15 21.09 3.54
N PRO A 20 20.14 21.81 2.95
CA PRO A 20 20.49 21.65 1.53
C PRO A 20 21.28 20.36 1.23
N ASN A 21 21.93 19.77 2.24
CA ASN A 21 22.79 18.59 2.11
C ASN A 21 22.25 17.38 2.89
N LEU A 22 20.93 17.31 3.09
CA LEU A 22 20.33 16.18 3.80
C LEU A 22 20.53 14.90 2.98
N VAL A 23 21.16 13.90 3.59
CA VAL A 23 21.47 12.60 2.98
C VAL A 23 20.47 11.53 3.43
N THR A 24 20.07 11.57 4.69
CA THR A 24 19.14 10.62 5.30
C THR A 24 17.99 11.36 5.96
N LEU A 25 16.77 10.93 5.66
CA LEU A 25 15.55 11.40 6.32
C LEU A 25 14.85 10.20 6.93
N HIS A 26 14.75 10.20 8.26
CA HIS A 26 14.00 9.22 9.01
C HIS A 26 12.84 9.93 9.73
N VAL A 27 11.62 9.46 9.49
CA VAL A 27 10.40 9.98 10.11
C VAL A 27 9.68 8.83 10.79
N SER A 28 9.42 8.96 12.09
CA SER A 28 8.81 7.89 12.87
C SER A 28 7.74 8.41 13.81
N TRP A 29 6.65 7.68 14.00
CA TRP A 29 5.58 8.00 14.98
C TRP A 29 4.97 9.40 14.79
N CYS A 30 4.92 9.90 13.56
CA CYS A 30 4.42 11.23 13.21
C CYS A 30 2.98 11.16 12.66
N ASN A 31 2.04 10.69 13.49
CA ASN A 31 0.66 10.38 13.07
C ASN A 31 -0.20 11.58 12.65
N MET A 32 0.28 12.81 12.86
CA MET A 32 -0.38 14.03 12.37
C MET A 32 0.25 14.59 11.09
N LEU A 33 1.41 14.06 10.68
CA LEU A 33 2.11 14.49 9.49
C LEU A 33 1.32 14.05 8.26
N ARG A 34 1.00 15.00 7.37
CA ARG A 34 0.22 14.73 6.16
C ARG A 34 1.06 14.53 4.90
N SER A 35 2.29 15.06 4.92
CA SER A 35 3.27 14.93 3.85
C SER A 35 4.67 15.07 4.44
N VAL A 36 5.66 14.35 3.89
CA VAL A 36 7.08 14.57 4.22
C VAL A 36 7.66 15.76 3.48
N GLU A 37 6.90 16.38 2.59
CA GLU A 37 7.35 17.53 1.83
C GLU A 37 7.53 18.75 2.72
N SER A 38 8.64 19.44 2.48
CA SER A 38 8.95 20.67 3.18
C SER A 38 9.90 21.51 2.35
N SER A 39 9.57 22.81 2.22
CA SER A 39 10.49 23.80 1.64
C SER A 39 11.79 23.95 2.43
N ALA A 40 11.81 23.49 3.70
CA ALA A 40 13.01 23.47 4.51
C ALA A 40 14.02 22.39 4.07
N ILE A 41 13.59 21.37 3.32
CA ILE A 41 14.41 20.21 2.97
C ILE A 41 14.73 20.24 1.47
N SER A 42 16.01 20.08 1.13
CA SER A 42 16.39 19.73 -0.24
C SER A 42 16.49 18.22 -0.38
N PHE A 43 15.69 17.65 -1.26
CA PHE A 43 15.66 16.21 -1.53
C PHE A 43 16.70 15.75 -2.56
N ARG A 44 17.47 16.69 -3.15
CA ARG A 44 18.42 16.41 -4.25
C ARG A 44 19.59 15.51 -3.86
N ASN A 45 20.01 15.58 -2.60
CA ASN A 45 21.14 14.81 -2.06
C ASN A 45 20.69 13.61 -1.22
N LEU A 46 19.37 13.38 -1.12
CA LEU A 46 18.82 12.35 -0.25
C LEU A 46 19.12 10.96 -0.84
N THR A 47 19.79 10.12 -0.07
CA THR A 47 20.09 8.72 -0.42
C THR A 47 19.17 7.75 0.32
N THR A 48 18.70 8.13 1.50
CA THR A 48 17.90 7.23 2.35
C THR A 48 16.65 7.94 2.86
N LEU A 49 15.50 7.36 2.58
CA LEU A 49 14.20 7.79 3.09
C LEU A 49 13.54 6.64 3.84
N GLU A 50 13.38 6.80 5.15
CA GLU A 50 12.74 5.82 6.02
C GLU A 50 11.55 6.46 6.72
N VAL A 51 10.37 5.86 6.58
CA VAL A 51 9.14 6.35 7.21
C VAL A 51 8.42 5.20 7.90
N VAL A 52 8.21 5.34 9.21
CA VAL A 52 7.69 4.27 10.07
C VAL A 52 6.54 4.81 10.91
N ASP A 53 5.40 4.12 10.93
CA ASP A 53 4.31 4.40 11.89
C ASP A 53 3.85 5.87 11.81
N CYS A 54 3.45 6.32 10.62
CA CYS A 54 3.00 7.68 10.34
C CYS A 54 1.62 7.67 9.69
N ASP A 55 0.60 7.47 10.51
CA ASP A 55 -0.76 7.16 10.06
C ASP A 55 -1.50 8.32 9.38
N GLY A 56 -1.06 9.55 9.61
CA GLY A 56 -1.63 10.75 8.98
C GLY A 56 -1.20 10.96 7.53
N LEU A 57 -0.20 10.22 7.05
CA LEU A 57 0.31 10.34 5.68
C LEU A 57 -0.64 9.64 4.72
N GLU A 58 -1.25 10.40 3.81
CA GLU A 58 -2.02 9.83 2.69
C GLU A 58 -1.11 9.51 1.49
N TYR A 59 -0.10 10.34 1.28
CA TYR A 59 0.95 10.18 0.27
C TYR A 59 2.32 10.42 0.92
N LEU A 60 3.35 9.69 0.50
CA LEU A 60 4.69 9.91 1.02
C LEU A 60 5.25 11.22 0.46
N THR A 61 5.12 11.45 -0.84
CA THR A 61 5.66 12.61 -1.58
C THR A 61 4.79 12.96 -2.79
N SER A 62 4.85 14.20 -3.27
CA SER A 62 4.29 14.61 -4.58
C SER A 62 5.16 14.15 -5.74
N TYR A 63 4.60 14.28 -6.95
CA TYR A 63 5.32 14.07 -8.20
C TYR A 63 6.53 15.02 -8.35
N SER A 64 6.40 16.28 -7.93
CA SER A 64 7.47 17.28 -8.02
C SER A 64 8.68 16.92 -7.16
N VAL A 65 8.45 16.58 -5.89
CA VAL A 65 9.54 16.16 -5.00
C VAL A 65 10.12 14.81 -5.42
N ALA A 66 9.29 13.87 -5.89
CA ALA A 66 9.78 12.59 -6.39
C ALA A 66 10.78 12.74 -7.54
N LYS A 67 10.59 13.70 -8.45
CA LYS A 67 11.55 14.01 -9.53
C LYS A 67 12.91 14.49 -9.00
N SER A 68 12.98 14.98 -7.76
CA SER A 68 14.24 15.42 -7.14
C SER A 68 15.00 14.32 -6.40
N LEU A 69 14.39 13.15 -6.18
CA LEU A 69 14.95 12.00 -5.45
C LEU A 69 15.90 11.12 -6.30
N MET A 70 16.62 11.72 -7.25
CA MET A 70 17.49 10.97 -8.18
C MET A 70 18.67 10.26 -7.48
N GLN A 71 19.06 10.71 -6.28
CA GLN A 71 20.15 10.13 -5.51
C GLN A 71 19.69 9.03 -4.54
N LEU A 72 18.38 8.76 -4.46
CA LEU A 72 17.81 7.83 -3.49
C LEU A 72 18.27 6.40 -3.79
N THR A 73 18.92 5.77 -2.82
CA THR A 73 19.36 4.36 -2.86
C THR A 73 18.44 3.47 -2.05
N THR A 74 17.85 4.00 -0.97
CA THR A 74 17.00 3.24 -0.04
C THR A 74 15.69 3.97 0.22
N LEU A 75 14.59 3.27 -0.05
CA LEU A 75 13.24 3.67 0.34
C LEU A 75 12.64 2.58 1.24
N HIS A 76 12.40 2.90 2.51
CA HIS A 76 11.73 2.03 3.46
C HIS A 76 10.48 2.71 4.01
N VAL A 77 9.32 2.08 3.85
CA VAL A 77 8.07 2.57 4.42
C VAL A 77 7.35 1.44 5.14
N SER A 78 7.05 1.63 6.41
CA SER A 78 6.39 0.60 7.21
C SER A 78 5.37 1.13 8.19
N PHE A 79 4.36 0.30 8.49
CA PHE A 79 3.34 0.58 9.52
C PHE A 79 2.54 1.89 9.34
N CYS A 80 2.54 2.51 8.16
CA CYS A 80 1.76 3.73 7.90
C CYS A 80 0.37 3.34 7.40
N ILE A 81 -0.63 3.32 8.28
CA ILE A 81 -1.94 2.73 7.93
C ILE A 81 -2.76 3.60 6.96
N GLY A 82 -2.55 4.92 6.99
CA GLY A 82 -3.27 5.88 6.13
C GLY A 82 -2.69 6.03 4.72
N LEU A 83 -1.52 5.42 4.45
CA LEU A 83 -0.78 5.66 3.20
C LEU A 83 -1.48 4.97 2.02
N ARG A 84 -1.98 5.77 1.07
CA ARG A 84 -2.71 5.31 -0.11
C ARG A 84 -1.81 5.13 -1.34
N ALA A 85 -0.79 5.95 -1.50
CA ALA A 85 0.24 5.77 -2.51
C ALA A 85 1.59 6.32 -2.01
N ILE A 86 2.68 5.86 -2.62
CA ILE A 86 4.00 6.43 -2.34
C ILE A 86 4.07 7.83 -2.95
N ILE A 87 3.65 7.96 -4.21
CA ILE A 87 3.67 9.21 -4.94
C ILE A 87 2.23 9.64 -5.20
N GLY A 88 1.87 10.83 -4.72
CA GLY A 88 0.55 11.40 -4.94
C GLY A 88 0.39 12.75 -4.26
N ALA A 89 -0.75 13.38 -4.54
CA ALA A 89 -1.03 14.79 -4.27
C ALA A 89 -0.05 15.78 -4.94
N SER A 90 -0.62 16.69 -5.71
CA SER A 90 -0.10 18.04 -5.90
C SER A 90 -1.29 18.90 -6.30
N ASN A 91 -1.51 19.98 -5.56
CA ASN A 91 -2.53 20.97 -5.88
C ASN A 91 -2.10 21.86 -7.08
N GLU A 92 -0.89 21.61 -7.60
CA GLU A 92 -0.22 22.40 -8.64
C GLU A 92 0.10 21.58 -9.91
N ASP A 93 -0.05 20.25 -9.90
CA ASP A 93 0.08 19.43 -11.12
C ASP A 93 -1.32 19.10 -11.65
N ASP A 94 -1.89 20.08 -12.33
CA ASP A 94 -3.07 19.93 -13.16
C ASP A 94 -2.71 19.01 -14.34
N HIS A 95 -2.69 17.69 -14.09
CA HIS A 95 -2.41 16.67 -15.10
C HIS A 95 -3.62 16.40 -16.02
N ASP A 96 -4.48 17.41 -16.20
CA ASP A 96 -5.62 17.43 -17.13
C ASP A 96 -5.18 17.60 -18.60
N THR A 97 -3.87 17.72 -18.84
CA THR A 97 -3.32 17.41 -20.17
C THR A 97 -3.00 15.92 -20.17
N GLY A 98 -3.60 15.13 -21.06
CA GLY A 98 -3.47 13.65 -21.14
C GLY A 98 -2.06 13.08 -21.39
N ALA A 99 -1.01 13.78 -20.99
CA ALA A 99 0.35 13.30 -20.89
C ALA A 99 0.49 12.29 -19.73
N THR A 100 1.42 11.36 -19.86
CA THR A 100 1.79 10.41 -18.80
C THR A 100 2.96 11.00 -18.02
N CYS A 101 2.88 11.08 -16.68
CA CYS A 101 4.01 11.53 -15.87
C CYS A 101 5.13 10.47 -15.87
N GLU A 102 6.40 10.87 -15.91
CA GLU A 102 7.54 9.96 -15.76
C GLU A 102 8.40 10.35 -14.55
N ILE A 103 8.72 9.36 -13.71
CA ILE A 103 9.60 9.48 -12.56
C ILE A 103 10.68 8.41 -12.65
N ALA A 104 11.94 8.77 -12.40
CA ALA A 104 13.05 7.84 -12.43
C ALA A 104 13.87 7.92 -11.14
N PHE A 105 13.92 6.81 -10.40
CA PHE A 105 14.81 6.65 -9.24
C PHE A 105 16.08 5.92 -9.67
N THR A 106 16.94 6.62 -10.41
CA THR A 106 18.06 6.02 -11.16
C THR A 106 19.12 5.31 -10.30
N ARG A 107 19.16 5.56 -8.99
CA ARG A 107 20.12 4.97 -8.05
C ARG A 107 19.48 4.05 -7.02
N LEU A 108 18.18 3.75 -7.13
CA LEU A 108 17.49 2.94 -6.13
C LEU A 108 18.05 1.52 -6.12
N GLN A 109 18.37 1.04 -4.93
CA GLN A 109 18.91 -0.29 -4.68
C GLN A 109 17.96 -1.11 -3.83
N HIS A 110 17.31 -0.48 -2.84
CA HIS A 110 16.40 -1.17 -1.93
C HIS A 110 15.08 -0.42 -1.82
N LEU A 111 13.98 -1.13 -2.11
CA LEU A 111 12.61 -0.65 -1.96
C LEU A 111 11.85 -1.63 -1.07
N SER A 112 11.55 -1.20 0.16
CA SER A 112 10.86 -2.00 1.16
C SER A 112 9.54 -1.36 1.58
N LEU A 113 8.44 -2.06 1.36
CA LEU A 113 7.09 -1.69 1.80
C LEU A 113 6.53 -2.77 2.73
N TYR A 114 6.21 -2.40 3.96
CA TYR A 114 5.77 -3.35 4.98
C TYR A 114 4.54 -2.88 5.74
N ARG A 115 3.48 -3.71 5.73
CA ARG A 115 2.25 -3.48 6.50
C ARG A 115 1.64 -2.10 6.20
N LEU A 116 1.25 -1.91 4.95
CA LEU A 116 0.59 -0.70 4.44
C LEU A 116 -0.82 -1.08 3.95
N PRO A 117 -1.81 -1.23 4.86
CA PRO A 117 -3.11 -1.81 4.54
C PRO A 117 -3.94 -0.95 3.56
N SER A 118 -3.74 0.37 3.53
CA SER A 118 -4.47 1.29 2.65
C SER A 118 -3.79 1.54 1.31
N LEU A 119 -2.63 0.93 1.05
CA LEU A 119 -1.82 1.22 -0.12
C LEU A 119 -2.50 0.70 -1.39
N GLN A 120 -2.90 1.59 -2.31
CA GLN A 120 -3.65 1.24 -3.52
C GLN A 120 -2.77 1.11 -4.76
N GLY A 121 -1.56 1.68 -4.71
CA GLY A 121 -0.58 1.63 -5.79
C GLY A 121 0.67 2.42 -5.43
N PHE A 122 1.67 2.38 -6.31
CA PHE A 122 2.87 3.20 -6.11
C PHE A 122 2.62 4.69 -6.40
N CYS A 123 1.87 4.98 -7.48
CA CYS A 123 1.41 6.33 -7.84
C CYS A 123 -0.12 6.43 -7.73
N SER A 124 -0.62 7.60 -7.36
CA SER A 124 -2.07 7.88 -7.28
C SER A 124 -2.73 8.12 -8.65
N GLY A 125 -1.96 8.33 -9.70
CA GLY A 125 -2.42 8.61 -11.07
C GLY A 125 -1.54 7.94 -12.14
N ASN A 126 -1.76 8.30 -13.40
CA ASN A 126 -1.05 7.70 -14.54
C ASN A 126 0.40 8.19 -14.61
N CYS A 127 1.29 7.43 -13.99
CA CYS A 127 2.71 7.72 -13.96
C CYS A 127 3.54 6.46 -14.22
N ILE A 128 4.53 6.59 -15.11
CA ILE A 128 5.56 5.59 -15.35
C ILE A 128 6.67 5.83 -14.34
N VAL A 129 6.93 4.83 -13.50
CA VAL A 129 8.04 4.85 -12.54
C VAL A 129 9.14 3.93 -13.05
N LYS A 130 10.33 4.49 -13.24
CA LYS A 130 11.53 3.76 -13.65
C LYS A 130 12.46 3.55 -12.46
N LEU A 131 12.85 2.31 -12.25
CA LEU A 131 13.81 1.85 -11.26
C LEU A 131 14.92 1.04 -11.97
N PRO A 132 16.14 0.97 -11.42
CA PRO A 132 17.13 -0.02 -11.85
C PRO A 132 16.52 -1.43 -11.78
N SER A 133 16.71 -2.24 -12.82
CA SER A 133 16.20 -3.63 -12.84
C SER A 133 16.82 -4.49 -11.74
N SER A 134 17.96 -4.08 -11.18
CA SER A 134 18.62 -4.70 -10.02
C SER A 134 18.08 -4.26 -8.66
N THR A 135 17.03 -3.44 -8.61
CA THR A 135 16.45 -2.97 -7.33
C THR A 135 15.88 -4.16 -6.57
N GLU A 136 16.31 -4.33 -5.33
CA GLU A 136 15.74 -5.30 -4.40
C GLU A 136 14.39 -4.79 -3.91
N LEU A 137 13.35 -5.55 -4.23
CA LEU A 137 11.96 -5.20 -3.94
C LEU A 137 11.40 -6.13 -2.86
N HIS A 138 11.09 -5.57 -1.70
CA HIS A 138 10.48 -6.29 -0.60
C HIS A 138 9.11 -5.70 -0.26
N VAL A 139 8.03 -6.39 -0.64
CA VAL A 139 6.65 -5.95 -0.37
C VAL A 139 5.92 -7.02 0.44
N SER A 140 5.55 -6.69 1.68
CA SER A 140 4.88 -7.63 2.60
C SER A 140 3.72 -6.96 3.32
N TYR A 141 2.64 -7.70 3.56
CA TYR A 141 1.43 -7.20 4.23
C TYR A 141 0.85 -5.91 3.59
N CYS A 142 0.96 -5.80 2.27
CA CYS A 142 0.35 -4.74 1.47
C CYS A 142 -0.67 -5.37 0.50
N PRO A 143 -1.78 -4.70 0.17
CA PRO A 143 -2.81 -5.21 -0.73
C PRO A 143 -2.44 -5.05 -2.22
N ILE A 144 -1.22 -4.59 -2.51
CA ILE A 144 -0.65 -4.52 -3.86
C ILE A 144 0.49 -5.51 -4.04
N GLU A 145 0.74 -5.84 -5.29
CA GLU A 145 1.92 -6.52 -5.78
C GLU A 145 2.70 -5.56 -6.68
N LEU A 146 4.01 -5.48 -6.45
CA LEU A 146 4.93 -4.67 -7.24
C LEU A 146 5.89 -5.60 -7.99
N LYS A 147 6.21 -5.24 -9.24
CA LYS A 147 7.17 -5.97 -10.06
C LYS A 147 7.95 -5.00 -10.93
N ILE A 148 9.24 -5.26 -11.15
CA ILE A 148 10.07 -4.45 -12.05
C ILE A 148 10.20 -5.21 -13.37
N SER A 149 9.91 -4.54 -14.49
CA SER A 149 10.08 -5.10 -15.82
C SER A 149 11.56 -5.16 -16.23
N SER A 150 11.87 -5.87 -17.31
CA SER A 150 13.22 -5.90 -17.90
C SER A 150 13.72 -4.51 -18.31
N GLU A 151 12.81 -3.61 -18.68
CA GLU A 151 13.04 -2.22 -19.06
C GLU A 151 13.17 -1.28 -17.85
N GLY A 152 13.09 -1.83 -16.63
CA GLY A 152 13.17 -1.05 -15.40
C GLY A 152 11.87 -0.34 -15.04
N VAL A 153 10.73 -0.70 -15.63
CA VAL A 153 9.44 -0.07 -15.30
C VAL A 153 8.80 -0.78 -14.10
N LEU A 154 8.40 -0.02 -13.08
CA LEU A 154 7.66 -0.54 -11.93
C LEU A 154 6.19 -0.72 -12.29
N LEU A 155 5.74 -1.97 -12.22
CA LEU A 155 4.37 -2.40 -12.42
C LEU A 155 3.71 -2.58 -11.05
N SER A 156 2.49 -2.07 -10.91
CA SER A 156 1.71 -2.16 -9.67
C SER A 156 0.33 -2.74 -9.96
N ASN A 157 0.01 -3.87 -9.32
CA ASN A 157 -1.29 -4.53 -9.44
C ASN A 157 -1.93 -4.68 -8.05
N ARG A 158 -3.26 -4.61 -7.96
CA ARG A 158 -3.95 -5.01 -6.73
C ARG A 158 -3.89 -6.52 -6.59
N LYS A 159 -3.60 -7.01 -5.38
CA LYS A 159 -3.68 -8.44 -5.11
C LYS A 159 -5.14 -8.89 -5.23
N PRO A 160 -5.44 -9.99 -5.91
CA PRO A 160 -6.78 -10.53 -5.95
C PRO A 160 -7.21 -10.88 -4.52
N GLU A 161 -8.37 -10.40 -4.11
CA GLU A 161 -8.99 -10.81 -2.86
C GLU A 161 -9.36 -12.29 -3.01
N ARG A 162 -8.81 -13.16 -2.15
CA ARG A 162 -9.22 -14.56 -2.12
C ARG A 162 -10.67 -14.59 -1.66
N VAL A 163 -11.61 -14.78 -2.59
CA VAL A 163 -12.99 -15.12 -2.24
C VAL A 163 -12.97 -16.50 -1.61
N GLU A 164 -13.08 -16.57 -0.28
CA GLU A 164 -13.36 -17.83 0.41
C GLU A 164 -14.78 -18.24 0.07
N ILE A 165 -14.92 -19.11 -0.94
CA ILE A 165 -16.20 -19.75 -1.23
C ILE A 165 -16.48 -20.67 -0.04
N ALA A 166 -17.46 -20.29 0.80
CA ALA A 166 -17.97 -21.15 1.85
C ALA A 166 -18.37 -22.50 1.24
N LYS A 167 -17.87 -23.60 1.81
CA LYS A 167 -18.24 -24.95 1.38
C LYS A 167 -19.76 -25.11 1.49
N PRO A 168 -20.46 -25.67 0.49
CA PRO A 168 -21.86 -26.00 0.65
C PRO A 168 -22.00 -27.10 1.72
N GLU A 169 -22.86 -26.87 2.71
CA GLU A 169 -23.36 -27.93 3.59
C GLU A 169 -24.13 -28.92 2.72
N ILE A 170 -23.61 -30.14 2.61
CA ILE A 170 -24.32 -31.25 1.97
C ILE A 170 -25.35 -31.73 3.00
N ALA A 171 -26.64 -31.58 2.68
CA ALA A 171 -27.71 -32.20 3.46
C ALA A 171 -27.57 -33.73 3.37
N GLU A 172 -27.54 -34.40 4.53
CA GLU A 172 -27.53 -35.86 4.61
C GLU A 172 -28.85 -36.42 4.04
N GLU A 173 -28.75 -37.25 3.00
CA GLU A 173 -29.87 -38.06 2.52
C GLU A 173 -30.09 -39.20 3.52
N VAL A 174 -31.31 -39.29 4.05
CA VAL A 174 -31.73 -40.38 4.94
C VAL A 174 -32.08 -41.58 4.07
N ASP A 175 -31.26 -42.63 4.11
CA ASP A 175 -31.57 -43.94 3.55
C ASP A 175 -32.69 -44.61 4.38
N ASP A 176 -33.89 -44.69 3.82
CA ASP A 176 -35.01 -45.49 4.34
C ASP A 176 -34.88 -46.93 3.82
N ASN A 177 -34.36 -47.82 4.66
CA ASN A 177 -34.39 -49.26 4.43
C ASN A 177 -34.97 -49.96 5.66
N GLY A 178 -36.15 -50.57 5.50
CA GLY A 178 -36.80 -51.37 6.52
C GLY A 178 -37.95 -52.19 5.96
N ASP A 179 -37.60 -53.22 5.19
CA ASP A 179 -38.49 -54.33 4.84
C ASP A 179 -38.92 -55.13 6.09
N GLY A 180 -40.10 -55.72 6.00
CA GLY A 180 -40.92 -56.17 7.12
C GLY A 180 -40.55 -57.49 7.80
N GLU A 181 -41.38 -57.89 8.77
CA GLU A 181 -41.93 -59.26 8.90
C GLU A 181 -43.01 -59.33 9.99
N LYS A 182 -43.82 -60.39 9.91
CA LYS A 182 -45.18 -60.60 10.44
C LYS A 182 -45.19 -61.33 11.79
N GLU A 183 -46.27 -61.19 12.57
CA GLU A 183 -46.95 -62.22 13.40
C GLU A 183 -48.20 -61.54 14.05
N LYS A 184 -49.46 -61.85 13.70
CA LYS A 184 -50.39 -62.96 14.05
C LYS A 184 -50.84 -63.04 15.53
N ASP A 185 -52.15 -63.30 15.67
CA ASP A 185 -52.95 -63.72 16.85
C ASP A 185 -53.45 -62.55 17.75
N GLU A 186 -54.67 -62.51 18.29
CA GLU A 186 -55.81 -63.43 18.35
C GLU A 186 -57.10 -62.65 18.71
N ASP A 187 -58.22 -63.34 18.56
CA ASP A 187 -59.62 -62.97 18.82
C ASP A 187 -59.92 -62.51 20.27
N VAL A 188 -60.93 -61.65 20.43
CA VAL A 188 -62.05 -61.81 21.40
C VAL A 188 -63.06 -60.67 21.16
N GLY A 189 -64.25 -61.05 20.70
CA GLY A 189 -65.40 -60.19 20.57
C GLY A 189 -66.06 -59.81 21.90
N THR A 190 -66.82 -58.71 21.90
CA THR A 190 -68.01 -58.56 22.74
C THR A 190 -68.96 -57.53 22.14
N ARG A 191 -70.12 -57.98 21.63
CA ARG A 191 -71.33 -57.15 21.49
C ARG A 191 -72.57 -58.07 21.55
N HIS A 192 -73.28 -57.95 22.67
CA HIS A 192 -74.69 -58.24 22.99
C HIS A 192 -75.34 -59.49 22.38
#